data_AF-A0A1G9V5S6-F1
#
_entry.id   AF-A0A1G9V5S6-F1
#
_cell.length_a   1.000
_cell.length_b   1.000
_cell.length_c   1.000
_cell.angle_alpha   90.00
_cell.angle_beta   90.00
_cell.angle_gamma   90.00
#
_symmetry.space_group_name_H-M   'P 1'
#
loop_
_entity.id
_entity.type
_entity.pdbx_description
1 polymer ?
#
loop_
_entity_poly.entity_id
_entity_poly.type
_entity_poly.pdbx_seq_one_letter_code
_entity_poly.pdbx_strand_id
1 'polypeptide(L)'
;MKRREALQMVGMMMGGLLATPALADIVEGRKDLPTGTAKLIFDQPTEDLIAEIADVIIPTTADSAGAKAAGVGPFINLLVSDCYPKEYQDRLQNGLARVDRETRAVYGKSFKDASAEQKTAILKLEEANAFADRKAGVKEQPFWFTIKELTMFGYFTSEIGATKALAYEYVPGRYEGCTPLKPGQKAWAT
;
A
#
# COMPACT_ATOMS: atom_id res chain seq x y z
N MET A 1 17.83 60.26 -26.52
CA MET A 1 17.76 58.79 -26.31
C MET A 1 18.26 58.35 -24.91
N LYS A 2 17.84 59.00 -23.80
CA LYS A 2 18.31 58.62 -22.43
C LYS A 2 17.24 58.03 -21.50
N ARG A 3 15.96 58.02 -21.93
CA ARG A 3 14.82 57.60 -21.08
C ARG A 3 14.51 56.11 -21.18
N ARG A 4 14.70 55.51 -22.36
CA ARG A 4 14.44 54.08 -22.60
C ARG A 4 15.44 53.19 -21.87
N GLU A 5 16.72 53.55 -21.92
CA GLU A 5 17.79 52.84 -21.22
C GLU A 5 17.65 52.93 -19.70
N ALA A 6 17.25 54.10 -19.18
CA ALA A 6 17.00 54.28 -17.75
C ALA A 6 15.85 53.38 -17.26
N LEU A 7 14.75 53.27 -18.01
CA LEU A 7 13.63 52.38 -17.67
C LEU A 7 14.01 50.90 -17.78
N GLN A 8 14.85 50.53 -18.74
CA GLN A 8 15.36 49.17 -18.86
C GLN A 8 16.28 48.79 -17.69
N MET A 9 17.19 49.68 -17.27
CA MET A 9 18.03 49.44 -16.09
C MET A 9 17.22 49.32 -14.80
N VAL A 10 16.24 50.20 -14.58
CA VAL A 10 15.39 50.14 -13.38
C VAL A 10 14.56 48.86 -13.37
N GLY A 11 14.01 48.44 -14.52
CA GLY A 11 13.29 47.17 -14.65
C GLY A 11 14.18 45.95 -14.36
N MET A 12 15.42 45.94 -14.85
CA MET A 12 16.38 44.87 -14.57
C MET A 12 16.80 44.82 -13.11
N MET A 13 17.02 45.97 -12.46
CA MET A 13 17.38 46.04 -11.04
C MET A 13 16.25 45.57 -10.14
N MET A 14 15.01 46.02 -10.38
CA MET A 14 13.85 45.57 -9.58
C MET A 14 13.51 44.10 -9.83
N GLY A 15 13.66 43.62 -11.07
CA GLY A 15 13.47 42.20 -11.40
C GLY A 15 14.49 41.28 -10.73
N GLY A 16 15.75 41.72 -10.63
CA GLY A 16 16.82 40.95 -9.97
C GLY A 16 16.64 40.81 -8.46
N LEU A 17 16.11 41.83 -7.78
CA LEU A 17 15.89 41.83 -6.33
C LEU A 17 14.73 40.93 -5.88
N LEU A 18 13.73 40.69 -6.74
CA LEU A 18 12.58 39.85 -6.41
C LEU A 18 12.81 38.36 -6.72
N ALA A 19 13.73 38.04 -7.63
CA ALA A 19 14.01 36.66 -8.03
C ALA A 19 14.90 35.90 -7.03
N THR A 20 15.71 36.60 -6.22
CA THR A 20 16.69 35.97 -5.33
C THR A 20 16.08 35.25 -4.12
N PRO A 21 15.05 35.75 -3.42
CA PRO A 21 14.47 35.01 -2.29
C PRO A 21 13.72 33.75 -2.75
N ALA A 22 13.02 33.84 -3.89
CA ALA A 22 12.26 32.71 -4.44
C ALA A 22 13.15 31.54 -4.86
N LEU A 23 14.36 31.81 -5.38
CA LEU A 23 15.32 30.77 -5.71
C LEU A 23 16.02 30.22 -4.46
N ALA A 24 16.25 31.04 -3.44
CA ALA A 24 16.81 30.60 -2.17
C ALA A 24 15.87 29.62 -1.45
N ASP A 25 14.56 29.89 -1.41
CA ASP A 25 13.56 28.98 -0.82
C ASP A 25 13.48 27.64 -1.57
N ILE A 26 13.65 27.63 -2.89
CA ILE A 26 13.67 26.38 -3.68
C ILE A 26 14.94 25.56 -3.40
N VAL A 27 16.07 26.22 -3.13
CA VAL A 27 17.36 25.57 -2.84
C VAL A 27 17.44 25.12 -1.37
N GLU A 28 16.88 25.88 -0.44
CA GLU A 28 16.90 25.57 0.99
C GLU A 28 15.76 24.65 1.42
N GLY A 29 14.57 24.77 0.82
CA GLY A 29 13.43 23.88 1.07
C GLY A 29 13.67 22.41 0.68
N ARG A 30 14.79 22.11 0.01
CA ARG A 30 15.26 20.75 -0.29
C ARG A 30 16.08 20.11 0.83
N LYS A 31 16.51 20.86 1.85
CA LYS A 31 17.39 20.35 2.92
C LYS A 31 16.65 19.58 4.01
N ASP A 32 15.34 19.81 4.15
CA ASP A 32 14.51 19.19 5.19
C ASP A 32 13.61 18.06 4.67
N LEU A 33 13.80 17.62 3.41
CA LEU A 33 13.19 16.38 2.97
C LEU A 33 13.88 15.23 3.72
N PRO A 34 13.14 14.38 4.46
CA PRO A 34 13.71 13.21 5.11
C PRO A 34 14.42 12.39 4.03
N THR A 35 15.75 12.40 4.07
CA THR A 35 16.62 11.70 3.13
C THR A 35 16.91 10.28 3.60
N GLY A 36 16.32 9.87 4.72
CA GLY A 36 16.37 8.51 5.20
C GLY A 36 15.40 7.64 4.43
N THR A 37 15.90 6.58 3.80
CA THR A 37 15.07 5.40 3.53
C THR A 37 14.35 5.04 4.82
N ALA A 38 13.01 4.98 4.76
CA ALA A 38 12.17 4.45 5.83
C ALA A 38 12.84 3.22 6.44
N LYS A 39 13.09 3.24 7.76
CA LYS A 39 13.65 2.06 8.42
C LYS A 39 12.56 1.00 8.46
N LEU A 40 12.63 0.07 7.51
CA LEU A 40 11.70 -1.05 7.43
C LEU A 40 11.79 -1.89 8.70
N ILE A 41 10.64 -2.23 9.26
CA ILE A 41 10.54 -3.00 10.50
C ILE A 41 10.56 -4.51 10.25
N PHE A 42 10.16 -4.95 9.05
CA PHE A 42 10.16 -6.35 8.65
C PHE A 42 11.37 -6.65 7.77
N ASP A 43 12.05 -7.74 8.11
CA ASP A 43 13.14 -8.29 7.29
C ASP A 43 12.61 -9.03 6.06
N GLN A 44 13.51 -9.41 5.15
CA GLN A 44 13.12 -10.07 3.89
C GLN A 44 12.29 -11.35 4.12
N PRO A 45 12.64 -12.26 5.05
CA PRO A 45 11.81 -13.43 5.33
C PRO A 45 10.38 -13.09 5.79
N THR A 46 10.22 -12.04 6.60
CA THR A 46 8.89 -11.61 7.06
C THR A 46 8.11 -10.95 5.93
N GLU A 47 8.77 -10.15 5.09
CA GLU A 47 8.15 -9.56 3.89
C GLU A 47 7.72 -10.63 2.88
N ASP A 48 8.52 -11.66 2.67
CA ASP A 48 8.17 -12.82 1.86
C ASP A 48 6.91 -13.52 2.41
N LEU A 49 6.83 -13.68 3.73
CA LEU A 49 5.64 -14.26 4.38
C LEU A 49 4.40 -13.39 4.17
N ILE A 50 4.53 -12.06 4.32
CA ILE A 50 3.46 -11.10 4.00
C ILE A 50 3.02 -11.27 2.54
N ALA A 51 3.97 -11.36 1.61
CA ALA A 51 3.68 -11.53 0.20
C ALA A 51 3.00 -12.87 -0.11
N GLU A 52 3.40 -13.97 0.54
CA GLU A 52 2.73 -15.26 0.45
C GLU A 52 1.29 -15.21 0.97
N ILE A 53 1.06 -14.59 2.13
CA ILE A 53 -0.29 -14.42 2.70
C ILE A 53 -1.17 -13.58 1.76
N ALA A 54 -0.64 -12.45 1.26
CA ALA A 54 -1.34 -11.57 0.34
C ALA A 54 -1.74 -12.31 -0.95
N ASP A 55 -0.88 -13.16 -1.49
CA ASP A 55 -1.14 -13.95 -2.70
C ASP A 55 -2.21 -15.03 -2.48
N VAL A 56 -2.35 -15.55 -1.27
CA VAL A 56 -3.46 -16.47 -0.93
C VAL A 56 -4.78 -15.71 -0.86
N ILE A 57 -4.77 -14.46 -0.39
CA ILE A 57 -5.97 -13.60 -0.30
C ILE A 57 -6.41 -13.15 -1.71
N ILE A 58 -5.48 -12.71 -2.55
CA ILE A 58 -5.73 -12.33 -3.96
C ILE A 58 -4.75 -13.11 -4.86
N PRO A 59 -5.13 -14.34 -5.28
CA PRO A 59 -4.27 -15.17 -6.10
C PRO A 59 -4.23 -14.72 -7.56
N THR A 60 -3.23 -15.20 -8.29
CA THR A 60 -3.17 -15.05 -9.74
C THR A 60 -4.34 -15.77 -10.40
N THR A 61 -5.04 -15.07 -11.29
CA THR A 61 -6.11 -15.62 -12.12
C THR A 61 -5.72 -15.54 -13.61
N ALA A 62 -6.60 -15.99 -14.49
CA ALA A 62 -6.40 -15.84 -15.93
C ALA A 62 -6.39 -14.36 -16.37
N ASP A 63 -7.11 -13.49 -15.67
CA ASP A 63 -7.32 -12.09 -16.07
C ASP A 63 -6.32 -11.12 -15.43
N SER A 64 -5.74 -11.46 -14.27
CA SER A 64 -4.82 -10.60 -13.53
C SER A 64 -3.84 -11.41 -12.68
N ALA A 65 -2.58 -10.95 -12.62
CA ALA A 65 -1.58 -11.48 -11.70
C ALA A 65 -1.95 -11.15 -10.25
N GLY A 66 -1.53 -12.01 -9.30
CA GLY A 66 -1.92 -11.92 -7.88
C GLY A 66 -1.19 -10.83 -7.08
N ALA A 67 -1.53 -10.75 -5.78
CA ALA A 67 -1.02 -9.73 -4.87
C ALA A 67 0.50 -9.70 -4.76
N LYS A 68 1.13 -10.88 -4.81
CA LYS A 68 2.60 -10.96 -4.74
C LYS A 68 3.25 -10.32 -5.97
N ALA A 69 2.71 -10.59 -7.16
CA ALA A 69 3.18 -9.97 -8.39
C ALA A 69 2.91 -8.46 -8.43
N ALA A 70 1.86 -8.00 -7.74
CA ALA A 70 1.54 -6.59 -7.59
C ALA A 70 2.42 -5.83 -6.57
N GLY A 71 3.38 -6.50 -5.92
CA GLY A 71 4.29 -5.86 -4.97
C GLY A 71 3.66 -5.55 -3.62
N VAL A 72 2.60 -6.26 -3.24
CA VAL A 72 1.88 -5.99 -1.98
C VAL A 72 2.75 -6.23 -0.74
N GLY A 73 3.67 -7.20 -0.75
CA GLY A 73 4.59 -7.44 0.37
C GLY A 73 5.42 -6.22 0.75
N PRO A 74 6.29 -5.72 -0.15
CA PRO A 74 7.06 -4.50 0.05
C PRO A 74 6.19 -3.27 0.38
N PHE A 75 5.03 -3.15 -0.26
CA PHE A 75 4.08 -2.07 0.02
C PHE A 75 3.61 -2.07 1.48
N ILE A 76 3.19 -3.24 1.99
CA ILE A 76 2.75 -3.39 3.39
C ILE A 76 3.90 -3.09 4.35
N ASN A 77 5.11 -3.58 4.06
CA ASN A 77 6.29 -3.32 4.90
C ASN A 77 6.56 -1.82 5.02
N LEU A 78 6.60 -1.11 3.88
CA LEU A 78 6.80 0.34 3.86
C LEU A 78 5.69 1.09 4.62
N LEU A 79 4.43 0.83 4.27
CA LEU A 79 3.29 1.55 4.82
C LEU A 79 3.17 1.36 6.35
N VAL A 80 3.37 0.14 6.84
CA VAL A 80 3.31 -0.15 8.27
C VAL A 80 4.52 0.41 9.01
N SER A 81 5.70 0.41 8.39
CA SER A 81 6.91 1.01 8.99
C SER A 81 6.77 2.52 9.18
N ASP A 82 6.21 3.22 8.21
CA ASP A 82 6.15 4.68 8.21
C ASP A 82 4.88 5.27 8.84
N CYS A 83 3.73 4.61 8.71
CA CYS A 83 2.44 5.22 9.04
C CYS A 83 1.74 4.62 10.26
N TYR A 84 2.17 3.46 10.76
CA TYR A 84 1.47 2.76 11.85
C TYR A 84 2.18 2.94 13.19
N PRO A 85 1.44 3.14 14.31
CA PRO A 85 2.02 3.14 15.64
C PRO A 85 2.63 1.78 15.99
N LYS A 86 3.65 1.77 16.85
CA LYS A 86 4.36 0.56 17.28
C LYS A 86 3.44 -0.57 17.77
N GLU A 87 2.37 -0.24 18.47
CA GLU A 87 1.38 -1.22 18.93
C GLU A 87 0.75 -2.03 17.78
N TYR A 88 0.46 -1.37 16.66
CA TYR A 88 -0.07 -2.04 15.47
C TYR A 88 1.01 -2.84 14.73
N GLN A 89 2.23 -2.31 14.68
CA GLN A 89 3.39 -3.01 14.13
C GLN A 89 3.62 -4.34 14.87
N ASP A 90 3.63 -4.30 16.21
CA ASP A 90 3.83 -5.47 17.07
C ASP A 90 2.68 -6.48 16.91
N ARG A 91 1.44 -6.01 16.79
CA ARG A 91 0.27 -6.87 16.50
C ARG A 91 0.42 -7.59 15.15
N LEU A 92 0.84 -6.87 14.11
CA LEU A 92 1.05 -7.46 12.79
C LEU A 92 2.15 -8.52 12.85
N GLN A 93 3.28 -8.20 13.49
CA GLN A 93 4.40 -9.13 13.68
C GLN A 93 3.99 -10.40 14.45
N ASN A 94 3.24 -10.24 15.54
CA ASN A 94 2.75 -11.37 16.34
C ASN A 94 1.75 -12.24 15.57
N GLY A 95 0.91 -11.63 14.73
CA GLY A 95 -0.01 -12.34 13.86
C GLY A 95 0.71 -13.16 12.77
N LEU A 96 1.72 -12.56 12.13
CA LEU A 96 2.57 -13.27 11.15
C LEU A 96 3.27 -14.47 11.78
N ALA A 97 3.87 -14.28 12.97
CA ALA A 97 4.50 -15.36 13.71
C ALA A 97 3.50 -16.46 14.13
N ARG A 98 2.26 -16.08 14.48
CA ARG A 98 1.19 -17.03 14.80
C ARG A 98 0.82 -17.89 13.60
N VAL A 99 0.60 -17.30 12.42
CA VAL A 99 0.27 -18.04 11.19
C VAL A 99 1.33 -19.11 10.89
N ASP A 100 2.61 -18.75 10.95
CA ASP A 100 3.69 -19.68 10.66
C ASP A 100 3.84 -20.75 11.75
N ARG A 101 3.64 -20.40 13.02
CA ARG A 101 3.62 -21.36 14.14
C ARG A 101 2.45 -22.35 14.03
N GLU A 102 1.25 -21.89 13.73
CA GLU A 102 0.07 -22.75 13.60
C GLU A 102 0.19 -23.68 12.40
N THR A 103 0.73 -23.20 11.28
CA THR A 103 1.02 -24.05 10.13
C THR A 103 2.00 -25.17 10.52
N ARG A 104 3.08 -24.85 11.23
CA ARG A 104 4.03 -25.87 11.70
C ARG A 104 3.38 -26.85 12.66
N ALA A 105 2.52 -26.39 13.56
CA ALA A 105 1.83 -27.24 14.52
C ALA A 105 0.87 -28.24 13.84
N VAL A 106 0.13 -27.79 12.82
CA VAL A 106 -0.91 -28.61 12.16
C VAL A 106 -0.32 -29.48 11.04
N TYR A 107 0.65 -28.96 10.27
CA TYR A 107 1.13 -29.60 9.04
C TYR A 107 2.62 -29.97 9.07
N GLY A 108 3.36 -29.61 10.11
CA GLY A 108 4.80 -29.89 10.22
C GLY A 108 5.69 -29.09 9.26
N LYS A 109 5.15 -28.04 8.62
CA LYS A 109 5.84 -27.21 7.62
C LYS A 109 5.65 -25.72 7.92
N SER A 110 6.56 -24.88 7.43
CA SER A 110 6.35 -23.43 7.45
C SER A 110 5.15 -23.05 6.58
N PHE A 111 4.57 -21.87 6.80
CA PHE A 111 3.48 -21.37 5.94
C PHE A 111 3.93 -21.27 4.48
N LYS A 112 5.17 -20.83 4.22
CA LYS A 112 5.73 -20.70 2.86
C LYS A 112 5.77 -22.04 2.13
N ASP A 113 6.12 -23.12 2.84
CA ASP A 113 6.28 -24.48 2.30
C ASP A 113 5.00 -25.34 2.29
N ALA A 114 3.91 -24.80 2.85
CA ALA A 114 2.61 -25.48 2.87
C ALA A 114 1.94 -25.46 1.48
N SER A 115 1.07 -26.44 1.21
CA SER A 115 0.28 -26.45 -0.03
C SER A 115 -0.71 -25.29 -0.08
N ALA A 116 -1.26 -24.98 -1.27
CA ALA A 116 -2.25 -23.92 -1.41
C ALA A 116 -3.50 -24.16 -0.54
N GLU A 117 -3.93 -25.41 -0.43
CA GLU A 117 -5.06 -25.83 0.40
C GLU A 117 -4.76 -25.64 1.89
N GLN A 118 -3.54 -26.00 2.32
CA GLN A 118 -3.09 -25.84 3.70
C GLN A 118 -2.96 -24.36 4.09
N LYS A 119 -2.37 -23.54 3.22
CA LYS A 119 -2.29 -22.08 3.39
C LYS A 119 -3.70 -21.49 3.55
N THR A 120 -4.62 -21.86 2.66
CA THR A 120 -6.02 -21.41 2.69
C THR A 120 -6.72 -21.84 3.98
N ALA A 121 -6.50 -23.06 4.45
CA ALA A 121 -7.10 -23.57 5.68
C ALA A 121 -6.66 -22.78 6.92
N ILE A 122 -5.37 -22.47 7.04
CA ILE A 122 -4.83 -21.65 8.14
C ILE A 122 -5.41 -20.23 8.10
N LEU A 123 -5.44 -19.59 6.92
CA LEU A 123 -5.99 -18.24 6.81
C LEU A 123 -7.50 -18.18 7.07
N LYS A 124 -8.26 -19.23 6.71
CA LYS A 124 -9.68 -19.35 7.08
C LYS A 124 -9.88 -19.52 8.59
N LEU A 125 -8.98 -20.21 9.27
CA LEU A 125 -9.00 -20.31 10.72
C LEU A 125 -8.75 -18.94 11.38
N GLU A 126 -7.74 -18.20 10.91
CA GLU A 126 -7.46 -16.82 11.35
C GLU A 126 -8.66 -15.89 11.11
N GLU A 127 -9.33 -16.03 9.97
CA GLU A 127 -10.56 -15.29 9.67
C GLU A 127 -11.68 -15.60 10.67
N ALA A 128 -11.94 -16.89 10.92
CA ALA A 128 -12.97 -17.31 11.87
C ALA A 128 -12.69 -16.79 13.29
N ASN A 129 -11.43 -16.86 13.73
CA ASN A 129 -11.00 -16.34 15.03
C ASN A 129 -11.20 -14.82 15.11
N ALA A 130 -10.81 -14.08 14.08
CA ALA A 130 -10.99 -12.63 14.04
C ALA A 130 -12.47 -12.19 14.10
N PHE A 131 -13.35 -12.91 13.42
CA PHE A 131 -14.80 -12.66 13.53
C PHE A 131 -15.35 -13.02 14.91
N ALA A 132 -14.84 -14.09 15.55
CA ALA A 132 -15.22 -14.45 16.91
C ALA A 132 -14.80 -13.36 17.92
N ASP A 133 -13.57 -12.86 17.84
CA ASP A 133 -13.05 -11.78 18.69
C ASP A 133 -13.89 -10.50 18.54
N ARG A 134 -14.21 -10.11 17.30
CA ARG A 134 -15.08 -8.96 17.04
C ARG A 134 -16.46 -9.13 17.65
N LYS A 135 -17.05 -10.34 17.56
CA LYS A 135 -18.36 -10.64 18.16
C LYS A 135 -18.29 -10.64 19.69
N ALA A 136 -17.17 -11.05 20.27
CA ALA A 136 -16.92 -11.03 21.71
C ALA A 136 -16.63 -9.62 22.26
N GLY A 137 -16.53 -8.60 21.39
CA GLY A 137 -16.25 -7.23 21.79
C GLY A 137 -14.80 -6.98 22.19
N VAL A 138 -13.86 -7.81 21.70
CA VAL A 138 -12.42 -7.54 21.84
C VAL A 138 -12.14 -6.18 21.19
N LYS A 139 -11.57 -5.25 21.97
CA LYS A 139 -11.33 -3.87 21.51
C LYS A 139 -10.18 -3.77 20.52
N GLU A 140 -9.21 -4.66 20.63
CA GLU A 140 -8.05 -4.70 19.74
C GLU A 140 -8.46 -5.21 18.37
N GLN A 141 -7.97 -4.58 17.30
CA GLN A 141 -8.25 -5.04 15.94
C GLN A 141 -7.48 -6.34 15.67
N PRO A 142 -8.16 -7.43 15.31
CA PRO A 142 -7.48 -8.68 14.93
C PRO A 142 -6.54 -8.50 13.74
N PHE A 143 -5.37 -9.14 13.83
CA PHE A 143 -4.36 -9.24 12.76
C PHE A 143 -4.97 -9.50 11.37
N TRP A 144 -5.90 -10.45 11.27
CA TRP A 144 -6.53 -10.86 10.01
C TRP A 144 -7.17 -9.69 9.27
N PHE A 145 -7.91 -8.82 9.98
CA PHE A 145 -8.56 -7.69 9.32
C PHE A 145 -7.53 -6.69 8.80
N THR A 146 -6.48 -6.40 9.58
CA THR A 146 -5.40 -5.49 9.17
C THR A 146 -4.66 -6.01 7.94
N ILE A 147 -4.20 -7.27 7.94
CA ILE A 147 -3.46 -7.82 6.78
C ILE A 147 -4.33 -7.91 5.52
N LYS A 148 -5.62 -8.26 5.68
CA LYS A 148 -6.58 -8.35 4.58
C LYS A 148 -6.89 -6.99 3.99
N GLU A 149 -7.15 -5.98 4.83
CA GLU A 149 -7.40 -4.60 4.41
C GLU A 149 -6.18 -4.02 3.67
N LEU A 150 -4.99 -4.18 4.23
CA LEU A 150 -3.74 -3.73 3.61
C LEU A 150 -3.46 -4.45 2.29
N THR A 151 -3.77 -5.75 2.20
CA THR A 151 -3.65 -6.52 0.95
C THR A 151 -4.59 -5.99 -0.12
N MET A 152 -5.87 -5.77 0.23
CA MET A 152 -6.84 -5.21 -0.71
C MET A 152 -6.45 -3.81 -1.16
N PHE A 153 -6.05 -2.96 -0.22
CA PHE A 153 -5.62 -1.60 -0.51
C PHE A 153 -4.42 -1.60 -1.45
N GLY A 154 -3.33 -2.28 -1.07
CA GLY A 154 -2.12 -2.36 -1.88
C GLY A 154 -2.35 -2.95 -3.27
N TYR A 155 -3.19 -3.99 -3.38
CA TYR A 155 -3.49 -4.59 -4.67
C TYR A 155 -4.30 -3.66 -5.56
N PHE A 156 -5.42 -3.11 -5.09
CA PHE A 156 -6.30 -2.31 -5.95
C PHE A 156 -5.77 -0.91 -6.26
N THR A 157 -4.78 -0.42 -5.51
CA THR A 157 -4.02 0.79 -5.87
C THR A 157 -2.77 0.51 -6.71
N SER A 158 -2.44 -0.75 -6.99
CA SER A 158 -1.34 -1.11 -7.89
C SER A 158 -1.76 -1.00 -9.35
N GLU A 159 -0.79 -0.89 -10.26
CA GLU A 159 -1.06 -0.91 -11.71
C GLU A 159 -1.78 -2.21 -12.13
N ILE A 160 -1.39 -3.36 -11.57
CA ILE A 160 -2.01 -4.66 -11.86
C ILE A 160 -3.47 -4.67 -11.41
N GLY A 161 -3.75 -4.30 -10.16
CA GLY A 161 -5.11 -4.29 -9.64
C GLY A 161 -5.99 -3.26 -10.34
N ALA A 162 -5.52 -2.02 -10.50
CA ALA A 162 -6.30 -0.95 -11.11
C ALA A 162 -6.60 -1.19 -12.59
N THR A 163 -5.62 -1.67 -13.38
CA THR A 163 -5.76 -1.75 -14.85
C THR A 163 -6.11 -3.14 -15.37
N LYS A 164 -5.77 -4.20 -14.63
CA LYS A 164 -6.03 -5.60 -15.05
C LYS A 164 -7.19 -6.21 -14.27
N ALA A 165 -7.23 -6.05 -12.95
CA ALA A 165 -8.35 -6.61 -12.16
C ALA A 165 -9.60 -5.71 -12.23
N LEU A 166 -9.42 -4.39 -12.28
CA LEU A 166 -10.47 -3.39 -12.40
C LEU A 166 -10.50 -2.75 -13.80
N ALA A 167 -11.53 -1.95 -14.05
CA ALA A 167 -11.63 -1.07 -15.19
C ALA A 167 -11.07 0.31 -14.82
N TYR A 168 -9.87 0.63 -15.30
CA TYR A 168 -9.27 1.95 -15.11
C TYR A 168 -9.63 2.88 -16.27
N GLU A 169 -10.17 4.05 -15.94
CA GLU A 169 -10.40 5.15 -16.88
C GLU A 169 -9.53 6.34 -16.49
N TYR A 170 -8.53 6.65 -17.32
CA TYR A 170 -7.54 7.68 -17.01
C TYR A 170 -8.16 9.09 -16.87
N VAL A 171 -9.23 9.37 -17.63
CA VAL A 171 -9.96 10.65 -17.59
C VAL A 171 -11.46 10.34 -17.55
N PRO A 172 -12.06 10.11 -16.36
CA PRO A 172 -13.44 9.66 -16.22
C PRO A 172 -14.50 10.72 -16.59
N GLY A 173 -14.07 11.94 -16.90
CA GLY A 173 -14.98 13.02 -17.32
C GLY A 173 -15.99 13.37 -16.22
N ARG A 174 -17.28 13.35 -16.56
CA ARG A 174 -18.38 13.71 -15.65
C ARG A 174 -18.72 12.52 -14.76
N TYR A 175 -18.86 12.76 -13.45
CA TYR A 175 -19.35 11.74 -12.52
C TYR A 175 -20.77 11.27 -12.89
N GLU A 176 -20.94 9.96 -13.09
CA GLU A 176 -22.22 9.31 -13.33
C GLU A 176 -22.54 8.36 -12.16
N GLY A 177 -23.35 8.81 -11.22
CA GLY A 177 -23.65 8.04 -9.99
C GLY A 177 -24.50 6.77 -10.21
N CYS A 178 -25.18 6.67 -11.35
CA CYS A 178 -26.02 5.53 -11.72
C CYS A 178 -25.77 5.14 -13.18
N THR A 179 -24.93 4.12 -13.40
CA THR A 179 -24.66 3.57 -14.74
C THR A 179 -25.02 2.08 -14.76
N PRO A 180 -25.77 1.60 -15.76
CA PRO A 180 -26.07 0.17 -15.89
C PRO A 180 -24.77 -0.64 -16.06
N LEU A 181 -24.56 -1.65 -15.21
CA LEU A 181 -23.44 -2.58 -15.35
C LEU A 181 -23.76 -3.63 -16.42
N LYS A 182 -22.85 -3.81 -17.39
CA LYS A 182 -22.97 -4.90 -18.36
C LYS A 182 -22.63 -6.24 -17.68
N PRO A 183 -23.26 -7.35 -18.10
CA PRO A 183 -22.86 -8.67 -17.61
C PRO A 183 -21.37 -8.93 -17.85
N GLY A 184 -20.66 -9.34 -16.79
CA GLY A 184 -19.21 -9.60 -16.85
C GLY A 184 -18.30 -8.36 -16.87
N GLN A 185 -18.85 -7.15 -16.73
CA GLN A 185 -18.05 -5.94 -16.63
C GLN A 185 -17.24 -5.92 -15.33
N LYS A 186 -15.96 -5.53 -15.41
CA LYS A 186 -15.11 -5.28 -14.24
C LYS A 186 -15.62 -4.08 -13.45
N ALA A 187 -15.45 -4.11 -12.13
CA ALA A 187 -15.69 -2.93 -11.31
C ALA A 187 -14.71 -1.80 -11.69
N TRP A 188 -15.14 -0.56 -11.55
CA TRP A 188 -14.30 0.61 -11.83
C TRP A 188 -13.19 0.76 -10.79
N ALA A 189 -12.00 1.13 -11.24
CA ALA A 189 -10.96 1.63 -10.36
C ALA A 189 -11.32 3.05 -9.91
N THR A 190 -11.21 3.32 -8.61
CA THR A 190 -11.52 4.60 -7.98
C THR A 190 -10.28 5.31 -7.50
#